data_AF-A0A4Q3S524-F1
#
_entry.id   AF-A0A4Q3S524-F1
#
_cell.length_a   1.000
_cell.length_b   1.000
_cell.length_c   1.000
_cell.angle_alpha   90.00
_cell.angle_beta   90.00
_cell.angle_gamma   90.00
#
_symmetry.space_group_name_H-M   'P 1'
#
loop_
_entity.id
_entity.type
_entity.pdbx_description
1 polymer ?
#
loop_
_entity_poly.entity_id
_entity_poly.type
_entity_poly.pdbx_seq_one_letter_code
_entity_poly.pdbx_strand_id
1 'polypeptide(L)'
;MGWKEGKLLERVYDGIYVPAKGQLLDLNEDGKFDVSFVDKIPATREPGVVYFVLDNTNSKLSEGDKGNLIWLSNIKKEYEDPTAADPKVKSKRYLYPIPFNDMVLNPKLVQNPGW
;
A
#
# COMPACT_ATOMS: atom_id res chain seq x y z
N MET A 1 -12.20 12.18 1.84
CA MET A 1 -10.88 12.53 2.41
C MET A 1 -10.83 14.05 2.53
N GLY A 2 -10.75 14.59 3.74
CA GLY A 2 -10.69 16.04 3.96
C GLY A 2 -9.24 16.54 4.09
N TRP A 3 -9.02 17.83 3.82
CA TRP A 3 -7.83 18.60 4.22
C TRP A 3 -6.47 18.22 3.62
N LYS A 4 -6.33 18.01 2.31
CA LYS A 4 -5.00 17.91 1.64
C LYS A 4 -4.05 16.79 2.14
N GLU A 5 -4.53 15.87 2.98
CA GLU A 5 -3.73 14.80 3.60
C GLU A 5 -3.59 13.52 2.75
N GLY A 6 -3.97 13.54 1.47
CA GLY A 6 -3.96 12.35 0.63
C GLY A 6 -2.56 11.75 0.41
N LYS A 7 -1.50 12.54 0.61
CA LYS A 7 -0.11 12.09 0.59
C LYS A 7 0.20 10.98 1.62
N LEU A 8 -0.54 10.92 2.72
CA LEU A 8 -0.36 9.85 3.72
C LEU A 8 -0.71 8.46 3.16
N LEU A 9 -1.53 8.40 2.12
CA LEU A 9 -1.95 7.15 1.46
C LEU A 9 -0.89 6.63 0.47
N GLU A 10 0.10 7.47 0.12
CA GLU A 10 1.21 7.08 -0.74
C GLU A 10 2.28 6.27 0.01
N ARG A 11 2.19 6.17 1.35
CA ARG A 11 3.13 5.42 2.17
C ARG A 11 3.15 3.94 1.76
N VAL A 12 4.34 3.35 1.78
CA VAL A 12 4.54 1.90 1.57
C VAL A 12 3.84 1.14 2.70
N TYR A 13 3.31 -0.05 2.42
CA TYR A 13 2.78 -0.91 3.46
C TYR A 13 3.94 -1.58 4.19
N ASP A 14 4.16 -1.21 5.44
CA ASP A 14 5.06 -1.86 6.37
C ASP A 14 4.27 -2.77 7.32
N GLY A 15 4.72 -4.02 7.42
CA GLY A 15 4.14 -5.05 8.25
C GLY A 15 5.01 -5.38 9.46
N ILE A 16 4.81 -6.58 9.98
CA ILE A 16 5.54 -7.11 11.14
C ILE A 16 7.05 -7.17 10.90
N TYR A 17 7.81 -7.13 12.00
CA TYR A 17 9.25 -7.39 11.98
C TYR A 17 9.52 -8.89 11.88
N VAL A 18 10.40 -9.27 10.96
CA VAL A 18 10.88 -10.65 10.77
C VAL A 18 12.35 -10.71 11.19
N PRO A 19 12.71 -11.51 12.21
CA PRO A 19 14.08 -11.55 12.74
C PRO A 19 15.08 -12.19 11.77
N ALA A 20 14.66 -13.20 11.00
CA ALA A 20 15.45 -13.82 9.95
C ALA A 20 14.57 -14.59 8.96
N LYS A 21 14.99 -14.66 7.69
CA LYS A 21 14.43 -15.58 6.70
C LYS A 21 14.63 -17.04 7.11
N GLY A 22 13.64 -17.88 6.80
CA GLY A 22 13.63 -19.30 7.09
C GLY A 22 13.44 -19.66 8.56
N GLN A 23 13.41 -18.67 9.45
CA GLN A 23 13.08 -18.89 10.85
C GLN A 23 11.59 -19.22 10.99
N LEU A 24 11.29 -20.19 11.85
CA LEU A 24 9.92 -20.48 12.28
C LEU A 24 9.54 -19.47 13.36
N LEU A 25 8.37 -18.84 13.19
CA LEU A 25 7.85 -17.83 14.09
C LEU A 25 6.55 -18.33 14.71
N ASP A 26 6.50 -18.23 16.03
CA ASP A 26 5.28 -18.33 16.83
C ASP A 26 4.77 -16.89 17.02
N LEU A 27 3.66 -16.56 16.37
CA LEU A 27 3.09 -15.23 16.37
C LEU A 27 2.04 -15.03 17.47
N ASN A 28 1.48 -16.13 17.98
CA ASN A 28 0.43 -16.12 18.99
C ASN A 28 0.94 -16.51 20.39
N GLU A 29 2.22 -16.87 20.51
CA GLU A 29 2.93 -17.29 21.72
C GLU A 29 2.35 -18.56 22.37
N ASP A 30 1.79 -19.48 21.57
CA ASP A 30 1.20 -20.74 22.05
C ASP A 30 2.20 -21.91 22.14
N GLY A 31 3.47 -21.67 21.77
CA GLY A 31 4.54 -22.65 21.75
C GLY A 31 4.59 -23.51 20.48
N LYS A 32 3.72 -23.25 19.50
CA LYS A 32 3.77 -23.85 18.16
C LYS A 32 4.10 -22.79 17.14
N PHE A 33 4.81 -23.21 16.10
CA PHE A 33 5.16 -22.28 15.02
C PHE A 33 3.99 -22.07 14.07
N ASP A 34 3.75 -20.81 13.71
CA ASP A 34 2.66 -20.39 12.83
C ASP A 34 3.15 -20.12 11.40
N VAL A 35 4.28 -19.43 11.25
CA VAL A 35 4.72 -18.90 9.96
C VAL A 35 6.23 -18.97 9.78
N SER A 36 6.67 -19.05 8.53
CA SER A 36 8.07 -18.84 8.15
C SER A 36 8.18 -18.07 6.84
N PHE A 37 9.08 -17.11 6.77
CA PHE A 37 9.32 -16.27 5.59
C PHE A 37 10.50 -16.80 4.79
N VAL A 38 10.29 -17.23 3.55
CA VAL A 38 11.29 -17.97 2.76
C VAL A 38 11.39 -17.46 1.33
N ASP A 39 12.54 -17.60 0.67
CA ASP A 39 12.65 -17.31 -0.77
C ASP A 39 12.04 -18.45 -1.63
N LYS A 40 11.98 -19.66 -1.08
CA LYS A 40 11.35 -20.83 -1.69
C LYS A 40 10.76 -21.74 -0.62
N ILE A 41 9.65 -22.39 -0.94
CA ILE A 41 9.03 -23.35 -0.01
C ILE A 41 10.00 -24.54 0.17
N PRO A 42 10.34 -24.93 1.42
CA PRO A 42 11.20 -26.07 1.68
C PRO A 42 10.52 -27.39 1.31
N ALA A 43 11.34 -28.41 0.99
CA ALA A 43 10.85 -29.74 0.64
C ALA A 43 10.18 -30.43 1.84
N THR A 44 10.78 -30.28 3.02
CA THR A 44 10.20 -30.72 4.30
C THR A 44 9.48 -29.55 4.94
N ARG A 45 8.20 -29.74 5.29
CA ARG A 45 7.35 -28.73 5.92
C ARG A 45 7.02 -29.14 7.34
N GLU A 46 7.09 -28.18 8.24
CA GLU A 46 6.61 -28.35 9.60
C GLU A 46 5.06 -28.33 9.61
N PRO A 47 4.40 -29.31 10.23
CA PRO A 47 2.94 -29.34 10.33
C PRO A 47 2.41 -28.09 11.04
N GLY A 48 1.40 -27.44 10.44
CA GLY A 48 0.78 -26.23 11.00
C GLY A 48 1.47 -24.92 10.60
N VAL A 49 2.68 -24.96 10.02
CA VAL A 49 3.41 -23.76 9.61
C VAL A 49 3.01 -23.30 8.21
N VAL A 50 2.69 -22.01 8.07
CA VAL A 50 2.51 -21.34 6.79
C VAL A 50 3.85 -20.82 6.28
N TYR A 51 4.24 -21.24 5.07
CA TYR A 51 5.45 -20.72 4.42
C TYR A 51 5.10 -19.56 3.49
N PHE A 52 5.47 -18.35 3.89
CA PHE A 52 5.27 -17.14 3.10
C PHE A 52 6.47 -16.90 2.19
N VAL A 53 6.23 -16.89 0.88
CA VAL A 53 7.31 -16.75 -0.11
C VAL A 53 7.57 -15.28 -0.40
N LEU A 54 8.83 -14.85 -0.20
CA LEU A 54 9.31 -13.52 -0.54
C LEU A 54 9.84 -13.51 -1.97
N ASP A 55 9.10 -12.85 -2.86
CA ASP A 55 9.39 -12.77 -4.30
C ASP A 55 10.32 -11.61 -4.69
N ASN A 56 10.76 -10.81 -3.70
CA ASN A 56 11.51 -9.56 -3.86
C ASN A 56 10.84 -8.53 -4.79
N THR A 57 9.56 -8.72 -5.13
CA THR A 57 8.80 -7.89 -6.06
C THR A 57 7.58 -7.30 -5.37
N ASN A 58 6.61 -8.14 -5.03
CA ASN A 58 5.43 -7.76 -4.25
C ASN A 58 5.72 -7.78 -2.75
N SER A 59 6.66 -8.62 -2.31
CA SER A 59 6.95 -8.86 -0.91
C SER A 59 8.46 -9.02 -0.69
N LYS A 60 8.98 -8.25 0.26
CA LYS A 60 10.40 -8.29 0.65
C LYS A 60 10.56 -7.87 2.10
N LEU A 61 11.70 -8.17 2.69
CA LEU A 61 12.07 -7.63 4.00
C LEU A 61 12.88 -6.34 3.83
N SER A 62 12.75 -5.41 4.77
CA SER A 62 13.40 -4.10 4.68
C SER A 62 14.93 -4.17 4.67
N GLU A 63 15.54 -5.17 5.32
CA GLU A 63 17.00 -5.35 5.38
C GLU A 63 17.47 -6.52 4.49
N GLY A 64 16.60 -7.07 3.66
CA GLY A 64 16.92 -8.17 2.74
C GLY A 64 16.73 -9.56 3.34
N ASP A 65 17.40 -9.89 4.44
CA ASP A 65 17.29 -11.19 5.15
C ASP A 65 16.51 -11.11 6.49
N LYS A 66 16.26 -9.90 6.97
CA LYS A 66 15.50 -9.58 8.18
C LYS A 66 14.82 -8.21 8.03
N GLY A 67 14.10 -7.78 9.06
CA GLY A 67 13.45 -6.46 9.09
C GLY A 67 11.95 -6.53 8.87
N ASN A 68 11.32 -5.38 8.63
CA ASN A 68 9.88 -5.29 8.44
C ASN A 68 9.48 -5.87 7.09
N LEU A 69 8.35 -6.58 7.05
CA LEU A 69 7.73 -7.00 5.80
C LEU A 69 7.25 -5.77 5.01
N ILE A 70 7.78 -5.60 3.81
CA ILE A 70 7.35 -4.58 2.86
C ILE A 70 6.41 -5.25 1.85
N TRP A 71 5.20 -4.73 1.75
CA TRP A 71 4.13 -5.29 0.91
C TRP A 71 3.72 -4.36 -0.24
N LEU A 72 3.50 -4.95 -1.42
CA LEU A 72 3.10 -4.33 -2.68
C LEU A 72 3.94 -3.10 -3.06
N SER A 73 5.25 -3.13 -2.80
CA SER A 73 6.14 -2.01 -3.14
C SER A 73 6.33 -1.78 -4.64
N ASN A 74 5.92 -2.74 -5.47
CA ASN A 74 5.89 -2.64 -6.93
C ASN A 74 4.74 -1.78 -7.46
N ILE A 75 3.70 -1.53 -6.66
CA ILE A 75 2.57 -0.69 -7.07
C ILE A 75 2.87 0.75 -6.65
N LYS A 76 2.96 1.65 -7.63
CA LYS A 76 3.10 3.08 -7.37
C LYS A 76 1.80 3.63 -6.78
N LYS A 77 1.84 4.01 -5.50
CA LYS A 77 0.70 4.68 -4.85
C LYS A 77 0.83 6.18 -5.09
N GLU A 78 -0.11 6.71 -5.86
CA GLU A 78 -0.16 8.15 -6.16
C GLU A 78 -1.51 8.72 -5.73
N TYR A 79 -1.44 9.84 -5.02
CA TYR A 79 -2.56 10.65 -4.61
C TYR A 79 -2.31 12.08 -5.04
N GLU A 80 -2.58 12.33 -6.33
CA GLU A 80 -2.43 13.63 -6.96
C GLU A 80 -3.31 14.70 -6.30
N ASP A 81 -2.73 15.88 -6.05
CA ASP A 81 -3.40 17.03 -5.46
C ASP A 81 -3.73 18.06 -6.55
N PRO A 82 -5.02 18.33 -6.83
CA PRO A 82 -5.44 19.26 -7.88
C PRO A 82 -5.17 20.73 -7.49
N THR A 83 -4.74 21.02 -6.25
CA THR A 83 -4.33 22.35 -5.80
C THR A 83 -2.82 22.59 -5.88
N ALA A 84 -2.04 21.58 -6.29
CA ALA A 84 -0.63 21.75 -6.58
C ALA A 84 -0.44 22.76 -7.73
N ALA A 85 0.63 23.56 -7.69
CA ALA A 85 0.88 24.66 -8.61
C ALA A 85 0.98 24.28 -10.11
N ASP A 86 0.90 22.98 -10.43
CA ASP A 86 0.88 22.48 -11.80
C ASP A 86 -0.57 22.38 -12.32
N PRO A 87 -0.99 23.24 -13.27
CA PRO A 87 -2.34 23.26 -13.83
C PRO A 87 -2.70 22.00 -14.63
N LYS A 88 -1.79 21.05 -14.82
CA LYS A 88 -2.06 19.76 -15.49
C LYS A 88 -2.54 18.66 -14.55
N VAL A 89 -2.49 18.87 -13.23
CA VAL A 89 -2.91 17.85 -12.26
C VAL A 89 -4.43 17.73 -12.25
N LYS A 90 -4.94 16.65 -12.86
CA LYS A 90 -6.38 16.35 -12.98
C LYS A 90 -6.75 15.27 -11.98
N SER A 91 -6.92 15.65 -10.72
CA SER A 91 -7.26 14.69 -9.66
C SER A 91 -8.71 14.82 -9.21
N LYS A 92 -9.47 13.75 -9.42
CA LYS A 92 -10.84 13.58 -8.88
C LYS A 92 -10.88 13.21 -7.40
N ARG A 93 -9.72 13.12 -6.73
CA ARG A 93 -9.61 12.49 -5.40
C ARG A 93 -9.87 13.45 -4.24
N TYR A 94 -9.82 14.76 -4.48
CA TYR A 94 -10.01 15.78 -3.43
C TYR A 94 -11.32 16.57 -3.52
N LEU A 95 -11.88 16.71 -4.73
CA LEU A 95 -13.10 17.46 -4.98
C LEU A 95 -14.14 16.56 -5.64
N TYR A 96 -15.43 16.84 -5.41
CA TYR A 96 -16.54 16.23 -6.14
C TYR A 96 -16.79 16.99 -7.46
N PRO A 97 -17.48 16.39 -8.46
CA PRO A 97 -17.89 17.14 -9.64
C PRO A 97 -18.92 18.18 -9.26
N ILE A 98 -18.85 19.35 -9.89
CA ILE A 98 -19.94 20.33 -9.85
C ILE A 98 -21.12 19.74 -10.64
N PRO A 99 -22.35 19.71 -10.07
CA PRO A 99 -23.53 19.22 -10.76
C PRO A 99 -23.78 19.94 -12.09
N PHE A 100 -24.19 19.20 -13.11
CA PHE A 100 -24.38 19.77 -14.46
C PHE A 100 -25.43 20.90 -14.48
N ASN A 101 -26.53 20.73 -13.74
CA ASN A 101 -27.58 21.75 -13.65
C ASN A 101 -27.04 23.09 -13.15
N ASP A 102 -26.11 23.09 -12.19
CA ASP A 102 -25.53 24.32 -11.65
C ASP A 102 -24.63 25.02 -12.68
N MET A 103 -23.89 24.25 -13.50
CA MET A 103 -23.08 24.80 -14.59
C MET A 103 -23.95 25.40 -15.70
N VAL A 104 -25.12 24.81 -16.00
CA VAL A 104 -26.07 25.35 -16.98
C VAL A 104 -26.71 26.64 -16.47
N LEU A 105 -27.06 26.69 -15.18
CA LEU A 105 -27.65 27.86 -14.55
C LEU A 105 -26.67 29.04 -14.45
N ASN A 106 -25.38 28.77 -14.27
CA ASN A 106 -24.35 29.79 -14.21
C ASN A 106 -23.18 29.47 -15.17
N PRO A 107 -23.18 30.04 -16.38
CA PRO A 107 -22.13 29.82 -17.39
C PRO A 107 -20.71 30.24 -16.98
N LYS A 108 -20.56 30.97 -15.85
CA LYS A 108 -19.25 31.33 -15.30
C LYS A 108 -18.66 30.24 -14.39
N LEU A 109 -19.45 29.25 -13.97
CA LEU A 109 -18.95 28.10 -13.22
C LEU A 109 -18.19 27.17 -14.17
N VAL A 110 -16.93 26.92 -13.84
CA VAL A 110 -16.07 25.97 -14.54
C VAL A 110 -15.93 24.72 -13.67
N GLN A 111 -15.95 23.55 -14.29
CA GLN A 111 -15.81 22.27 -13.60
C GLN A 111 -14.50 22.19 -12.80
N ASN A 112 -14.54 21.47 -11.68
CA ASN A 112 -13.36 21.17 -10.88
C ASN A 112 -12.32 20.40 -11.72
N PRO A 113 -11.02 20.72 -11.60
CA PRO A 113 -9.98 20.08 -12.41
C PRO A 113 -10.04 18.56 -12.38
N GLY A 114 -10.13 17.96 -13.57
CA GLY A 114 -10.15 16.52 -13.75
C GLY A 114 -11.53 15.87 -13.75
N TRP A 115 -12.60 16.57 -13.35
CA TRP A 115 -13.98 16.09 -13.47
C TRP A 115 -14.57 16.27 -14.87
#